data_AF-A0A5C8BGH1-F1
#
_entry.id   AF-A0A5C8BGH1-F1
#
_cell.length_a   1.000
_cell.length_b   1.000
_cell.length_c   1.000
_cell.angle_alpha   90.00
_cell.angle_beta   90.00
_cell.angle_gamma   90.00
#
_symmetry.space_group_name_H-M   'P 1'
#
loop_
_entity.id
_entity.type
_entity.pdbx_description
1 polymer ?
#
loop_
_entity_poly.entity_id
_entity_poly.type
_entity_poly.pdbx_seq_one_letter_code
_entity_poly.pdbx_strand_id
1 'polypeptide(L)'
;MSEYLYYEFCKLDKPISKECRDEMKALSKRAKLNTHGVQYTYNYGDFSGNKVELLAKYFDVFFHITNFGDLVLMFRYDPVEINFEVIKPHLLRYVVDYKQINGQIIITLTVNNQNGGFDGWLEGEDLLAELLPLYDELKNGNDQILQIFHTIHLIYNEDNPTLINGMIDCIKKPLSPAQRALLSTIDLDLFNCLT
;
A
#
# COMPACT_ATOMS: atom_id res chain seq x y z
N MET A 1 -21.12 6.16 9.31
CA MET A 1 -20.75 4.87 8.69
C MET A 1 -20.21 3.98 9.78
N SER A 2 -20.43 2.66 9.70
CA SER A 2 -19.71 1.72 10.56
C SER A 2 -18.23 1.72 10.16
N GLU A 3 -17.33 1.63 11.13
CA GLU A 3 -15.90 1.49 10.88
C GLU A 3 -15.63 0.24 10.02
N TYR A 4 -14.69 0.36 9.08
CA TYR A 4 -14.16 -0.76 8.30
C TYR A 4 -12.65 -0.58 8.14
N LEU A 5 -11.89 -1.51 8.70
CA LEU A 5 -10.44 -1.57 8.56
C LEU A 5 -10.07 -2.94 8.00
N TYR A 6 -9.37 -2.94 6.87
CA TYR A 6 -8.84 -4.13 6.24
C TYR A 6 -7.31 -4.16 6.36
N TYR A 7 -6.77 -5.35 6.63
CA TYR A 7 -5.34 -5.60 6.74
C TYR A 7 -5.01 -6.88 6.00
N GLU A 8 -3.97 -6.85 5.18
CA GLU A 8 -3.48 -8.03 4.49
C GLU A 8 -1.95 -8.07 4.47
N PHE A 9 -1.40 -9.24 4.76
CA PHE A 9 0.02 -9.53 4.63
C PHE A 9 0.19 -10.64 3.59
N CYS A 10 1.12 -10.45 2.66
CA CYS A 10 1.40 -11.40 1.59
C CYS A 10 2.90 -11.71 1.49
N LYS A 11 3.19 -12.98 1.23
CA LYS A 11 4.50 -13.54 0.94
C LYS A 11 4.50 -14.03 -0.51
N LEU A 12 5.38 -13.49 -1.34
CA LEU A 12 5.32 -13.66 -2.80
C LEU A 12 5.79 -15.06 -3.22
N ASP A 13 7.06 -15.38 -2.98
CA ASP A 13 7.69 -16.55 -3.61
C ASP A 13 7.38 -17.87 -2.92
N LYS A 14 6.95 -17.84 -1.65
CA LYS A 14 6.86 -19.03 -0.80
C LYS A 14 5.59 -19.01 0.05
N PRO A 15 5.00 -20.19 0.32
CA PRO A 15 3.96 -20.30 1.33
C PRO A 15 4.45 -19.82 2.70
N ILE A 16 3.51 -19.33 3.51
CA ILE A 16 3.81 -18.96 4.91
C ILE A 16 4.08 -20.21 5.74
N SER A 17 5.08 -20.13 6.63
CA SER A 17 5.49 -21.25 7.48
C SER A 17 4.45 -21.57 8.55
N LYS A 18 4.59 -22.73 9.20
CA LYS A 18 3.70 -23.10 10.31
C LYS A 18 3.82 -22.12 11.48
N GLU A 19 5.04 -21.70 11.79
CA GLU A 19 5.33 -20.74 12.86
C GLU A 19 4.64 -19.39 12.57
N CYS A 20 4.72 -18.92 11.32
CA CYS A 20 4.01 -17.72 10.88
C CYS A 20 2.49 -17.87 11.07
N ARG A 21 1.91 -19.01 10.64
CA ARG A 21 0.46 -19.26 10.78
C ARG A 21 0.01 -19.24 12.24
N ASP A 22 0.78 -19.87 13.13
CA ASP A 22 0.46 -19.96 14.55
C ASP A 22 0.55 -18.58 15.23
N GLU A 23 1.58 -17.78 14.90
CA GLU A 23 1.74 -16.41 15.39
C GLU A 23 0.60 -15.50 14.90
N MET A 24 0.20 -15.60 13.63
CA MET A 24 -0.89 -14.79 13.07
C MET A 24 -2.25 -15.12 13.71
N LYS A 25 -2.51 -16.39 14.03
CA LYS A 25 -3.71 -16.80 14.78
C LYS A 25 -3.70 -16.30 16.22
N ALA A 26 -2.52 -16.26 16.84
CA ALA A 26 -2.37 -15.78 18.22
C ALA A 26 -2.65 -14.26 18.34
N LEU A 27 -2.33 -13.47 17.32
CA LEU A 27 -2.59 -12.03 17.30
C LEU A 27 -4.09 -11.69 17.32
N SER A 28 -4.90 -12.42 16.54
CA SER A 28 -6.34 -12.17 16.48
C SER A 28 -7.10 -13.37 15.91
N LYS A 29 -8.24 -13.69 16.53
CA LYS A 29 -9.19 -14.69 16.03
C LYS A 29 -9.80 -14.33 14.68
N ARG A 30 -9.65 -13.08 14.24
CA ARG A 30 -10.10 -12.57 12.92
C ARG A 30 -9.15 -12.94 11.79
N ALA A 31 -8.03 -13.63 12.08
CA ALA A 31 -7.08 -14.09 11.07
C ALA A 31 -7.76 -15.02 10.06
N LYS A 32 -7.90 -14.56 8.80
CA LYS A 32 -8.21 -15.39 7.64
C LYS A 32 -6.89 -15.74 6.96
N LEU A 33 -6.38 -16.96 7.19
CA LEU A 33 -5.13 -17.42 6.60
C LEU A 33 -5.35 -18.02 5.22
N ASN A 34 -4.45 -17.72 4.28
CA ASN A 34 -4.37 -18.40 2.99
C ASN A 34 -2.97 -19.05 2.83
N THR A 35 -2.62 -19.52 1.63
CA THR A 35 -1.32 -20.19 1.37
C THR A 35 -0.13 -19.24 1.55
N HIS A 36 -0.29 -17.99 1.13
CA HIS A 36 0.77 -16.99 1.01
C HIS A 36 0.66 -15.86 2.04
N GLY A 37 -0.36 -15.85 2.90
CA GLY A 37 -0.71 -14.64 3.62
C GLY A 37 -1.75 -14.81 4.70
N VAL A 38 -2.10 -13.67 5.29
CA VAL A 38 -3.18 -13.53 6.26
C VAL A 38 -3.92 -12.22 6.03
N GLN A 39 -5.24 -12.26 6.22
CA GLN A 39 -6.12 -11.12 6.15
C GLN A 39 -6.81 -10.92 7.51
N TYR A 40 -7.09 -9.67 7.86
CA TYR A 40 -7.92 -9.30 9.00
C TYR A 40 -8.89 -8.19 8.61
N THR A 41 -10.14 -8.32 9.06
CA THR A 41 -11.18 -7.30 8.88
C THR A 41 -11.73 -6.89 10.23
N TYR A 42 -11.76 -5.59 10.50
CA TYR A 42 -12.29 -5.02 11.74
C TYR A 42 -13.44 -4.07 11.40
N ASN A 43 -14.51 -4.15 12.19
CA ASN A 43 -15.61 -3.18 12.18
C ASN A 43 -15.68 -2.36 13.48
N TYR A 44 -14.65 -2.52 14.32
CA TYR A 44 -14.38 -1.82 15.56
C TYR A 44 -12.96 -2.20 16.05
N GLY A 45 -12.25 -1.26 16.65
CA GLY A 45 -10.92 -1.49 17.23
C GLY A 45 -9.82 -1.43 16.20
N ASP A 46 -8.69 -2.11 16.43
CA ASP A 46 -7.58 -2.08 15.49
C ASP A 46 -6.75 -3.38 15.51
N PHE A 47 -5.95 -3.59 14.47
CA PHE A 47 -4.90 -4.61 14.43
C PHE A 47 -3.78 -4.27 15.39
N SER A 48 -3.64 -5.07 16.45
CA SER A 48 -2.69 -4.87 17.55
C SER A 48 -1.25 -5.32 17.24
N GLY A 49 -1.01 -6.04 16.15
CA GLY A 49 0.33 -6.50 15.77
C GLY A 49 1.20 -5.37 15.23
N ASN A 50 2.51 -5.45 15.47
CA ASN A 50 3.46 -4.53 14.86
C ASN A 50 3.66 -4.90 13.38
N LYS A 51 2.97 -4.16 12.50
CA LYS A 51 2.91 -4.41 11.05
C LYS A 51 4.31 -4.46 10.42
N VAL A 52 5.21 -3.58 10.86
CA VAL A 52 6.57 -3.47 10.32
C VAL A 52 7.45 -4.64 10.76
N GLU A 53 7.36 -5.07 12.03
CA GLU A 53 8.10 -6.24 12.53
C GLU A 53 7.60 -7.54 11.89
N LEU A 54 6.28 -7.70 11.74
CA LEU A 54 5.68 -8.86 11.09
C LEU A 54 6.08 -8.95 9.62
N LEU A 55 6.05 -7.82 8.92
CA LEU A 55 6.53 -7.71 7.55
C LEU A 55 8.00 -8.11 7.47
N ALA A 56 8.89 -7.50 8.27
CA ALA A 56 10.31 -7.84 8.29
C ALA A 56 10.60 -9.32 8.57
N LYS A 57 9.76 -9.97 9.39
CA LYS A 57 9.97 -11.34 9.87
C LYS A 57 9.42 -12.41 8.93
N TYR A 58 8.26 -12.18 8.30
CA TYR A 58 7.51 -13.24 7.64
C TYR A 58 7.06 -12.96 6.21
N PHE A 59 6.87 -11.69 5.84
CA PHE A 59 6.13 -11.31 4.63
C PHE A 59 6.97 -10.38 3.72
N ASP A 60 6.46 -10.13 2.52
CA ASP A 60 7.12 -9.27 1.53
C ASP A 60 6.31 -8.01 1.27
N VAL A 61 4.98 -8.13 1.34
CA VAL A 61 4.04 -7.03 1.10
C VAL A 61 3.04 -6.95 2.23
N PHE A 62 2.71 -5.72 2.64
CA PHE A 62 1.61 -5.43 3.54
C PHE A 62 0.70 -4.37 2.95
N PHE A 63 -0.60 -4.55 3.12
CA PHE A 63 -1.64 -3.65 2.66
C PHE A 63 -2.65 -3.38 3.78
N HIS A 64 -3.08 -2.12 3.86
CA HIS A 64 -4.12 -1.67 4.74
C HIS A 64 -4.97 -0.64 4.04
N ILE A 65 -6.28 -0.75 4.21
CA ILE A 65 -7.23 0.21 3.69
C ILE A 65 -8.39 0.41 4.67
N THR A 66 -8.90 1.64 4.74
CA THR A 66 -10.02 2.01 5.61
C THR A 66 -11.09 2.74 4.84
N ASN A 67 -12.34 2.61 5.30
CA ASN A 67 -13.43 3.42 4.77
C ASN A 67 -13.39 4.89 5.22
N PHE A 68 -12.34 5.28 5.96
CA PHE A 68 -12.05 6.66 6.34
C PHE A 68 -11.01 7.32 5.44
N GLY A 69 -10.51 6.62 4.42
CA GLY A 69 -9.62 7.21 3.41
C GLY A 69 -8.14 7.02 3.70
N ASP A 70 -7.79 6.07 4.58
CA ASP A 70 -6.40 5.67 4.80
C ASP A 70 -6.07 4.46 3.93
N LEU A 71 -4.95 4.54 3.20
CA LEU A 71 -4.34 3.42 2.51
C LEU A 71 -2.86 3.38 2.87
N VAL A 72 -2.38 2.21 3.28
CA VAL A 72 -0.96 1.97 3.53
C VAL A 72 -0.51 0.74 2.76
N LEU A 73 0.52 0.91 1.94
CA LEU A 73 1.19 -0.17 1.22
C LEU A 73 2.64 -0.21 1.67
N MET A 74 3.13 -1.37 2.07
CA MET A 74 4.51 -1.55 2.49
C MET A 74 5.17 -2.68 1.71
N PHE A 75 6.43 -2.46 1.32
CA PHE A 75 7.25 -3.43 0.62
C PHE A 75 8.54 -3.70 1.37
N ARG A 76 8.87 -4.98 1.59
CA ARG A 76 10.14 -5.42 2.15
C ARG A 76 11.08 -5.85 1.04
N TYR A 77 12.29 -5.30 1.05
CA TYR A 77 13.37 -5.68 0.15
C TYR A 77 14.63 -6.03 0.93
N ASP A 78 15.38 -7.01 0.42
CA ASP A 78 16.79 -7.11 0.76
C ASP A 78 17.53 -5.88 0.18
N PRO A 79 18.49 -5.26 0.90
CA PRO A 79 19.18 -4.06 0.41
C PRO A 79 19.88 -4.21 -0.95
N VAL A 80 20.22 -5.45 -1.33
CA VAL A 80 20.86 -5.77 -2.61
C VAL A 80 19.87 -5.84 -3.77
N GLU A 81 18.57 -5.95 -3.49
CA GLU A 81 17.50 -6.09 -4.48
C GLU A 81 16.92 -4.74 -4.91
N ILE A 82 17.18 -3.68 -4.15
CA ILE A 82 16.54 -2.38 -4.35
C ILE A 82 17.58 -1.28 -4.53
N ASN A 83 17.38 -0.43 -5.54
CA ASN A 83 18.23 0.74 -5.75
C ASN A 83 17.71 1.92 -4.92
N PHE A 84 18.31 2.13 -3.74
CA PHE A 84 17.88 3.20 -2.85
C PHE A 84 18.07 4.62 -3.43
N GLU A 85 18.99 4.82 -4.37
CA GLU A 85 19.18 6.12 -5.03
C GLU A 85 17.98 6.50 -5.91
N VAL A 86 17.18 5.53 -6.36
CA VAL A 86 15.92 5.78 -7.07
C VAL A 86 14.82 6.23 -6.09
N ILE A 87 14.84 5.73 -4.85
CA ILE A 87 13.78 5.99 -3.85
C ILE A 87 14.04 7.29 -3.10
N LYS A 88 15.30 7.57 -2.77
CA LYS A 88 15.72 8.70 -1.94
C LYS A 88 15.16 10.07 -2.37
N PRO A 89 15.07 10.42 -3.67
CA PRO A 89 14.47 11.69 -4.10
C PRO A 89 12.98 11.80 -3.80
N HIS A 90 12.29 10.68 -3.65
CA HIS A 90 10.86 10.60 -3.37
C HIS A 90 10.56 10.48 -1.88
N LEU A 91 11.54 10.56 -0.98
CA LEU A 91 11.22 10.50 0.45
C LEU A 91 10.42 11.74 0.87
N LEU A 92 9.21 11.50 1.37
CA LEU A 92 8.31 12.53 1.85
C LEU A 92 7.64 12.02 3.11
N ARG A 93 7.88 12.73 4.22
CA ARG A 93 7.38 12.36 5.54
C ARG A 93 5.86 12.13 5.48
N TYR A 94 5.41 10.99 6.00
CA TYR A 94 4.02 10.54 6.01
C TYR A 94 3.40 10.14 4.66
N VAL A 95 4.18 10.13 3.57
CA VAL A 95 3.71 9.73 2.23
C VAL A 95 4.55 8.61 1.66
N VAL A 96 5.87 8.81 1.60
CA VAL A 96 6.86 7.82 1.17
C VAL A 96 7.98 7.82 2.20
N ASP A 97 7.99 6.81 3.04
CA ASP A 97 8.97 6.65 4.12
C ASP A 97 9.73 5.33 3.97
N TYR A 98 10.85 5.20 4.68
CA TYR A 98 11.59 3.95 4.75
C TYR A 98 12.07 3.65 6.17
N LYS A 99 12.19 2.37 6.47
CA LYS A 99 12.80 1.87 7.71
C LYS A 99 13.75 0.73 7.41
N GLN A 100 14.86 0.68 8.14
CA GLN A 100 15.77 -0.46 8.10
C GLN A 100 15.60 -1.29 9.38
N ILE A 101 15.20 -2.55 9.24
CA ILE A 101 14.92 -3.46 10.36
C ILE A 101 15.50 -4.82 10.04
N ASN A 102 16.30 -5.38 10.96
CA ASN A 102 16.96 -6.69 10.79
C ASN A 102 17.75 -6.82 9.47
N GLY A 103 18.36 -5.72 9.01
CA GLY A 103 19.09 -5.67 7.75
C GLY A 103 18.21 -5.57 6.49
N GLN A 104 16.88 -5.59 6.63
CA GLN A 104 15.90 -5.41 5.55
C GLN A 104 15.52 -3.95 5.39
N ILE A 105 15.16 -3.55 4.17
CA ILE A 105 14.57 -2.24 3.89
C ILE A 105 13.06 -2.40 3.74
N ILE A 106 12.31 -1.59 4.47
CA ILE A 106 10.86 -1.49 4.34
C ILE A 106 10.53 -0.13 3.79
N ILE A 107 9.95 -0.08 2.60
CA ILE A 107 9.38 1.14 2.00
C ILE A 107 7.91 1.19 2.38
N THR A 108 7.46 2.33 2.87
CA THR A 108 6.06 2.58 3.27
C THR A 108 5.49 3.70 2.43
N LEU A 109 4.39 3.39 1.75
CA LEU A 109 3.60 4.31 0.94
C LEU A 109 2.27 4.55 1.66
N THR A 110 1.89 5.80 1.85
CA THR A 110 0.72 6.17 2.63
C THR A 110 -0.09 7.22 1.90
N VAL A 111 -1.40 6.95 1.80
CA VAL A 111 -2.42 7.93 1.46
C VAL A 111 -3.27 8.14 2.70
N ASN A 112 -3.51 9.41 3.03
CA ASN A 112 -4.38 9.84 4.10
C ASN A 112 -5.32 10.88 3.52
N ASN A 113 -6.53 10.47 3.16
CA ASN A 113 -7.57 11.37 2.70
C ASN A 113 -8.31 11.96 3.91
N GLN A 114 -7.97 13.19 4.28
CA GLN A 114 -8.61 13.88 5.40
C GLN A 114 -10.01 14.38 5.07
N ASN A 115 -10.37 14.41 3.78
CA ASN A 115 -11.62 14.98 3.29
C ASN A 115 -12.74 13.94 3.15
N GLY A 116 -12.46 12.64 3.35
CA GLY A 116 -13.46 11.58 3.31
C GLY A 116 -12.87 10.20 2.99
N GLY A 117 -13.73 9.17 3.01
CA GLY A 117 -13.36 7.83 2.53
C GLY A 117 -13.09 7.79 1.03
N PHE A 118 -12.49 6.69 0.55
CA PHE A 118 -12.35 6.43 -0.88
C PHE A 118 -13.73 6.23 -1.55
N ASP A 119 -13.82 6.47 -2.85
CA ASP A 119 -15.08 6.40 -3.57
C ASP A 119 -15.63 4.96 -3.63
N GLY A 120 -16.95 4.83 -3.42
CA GLY A 120 -17.67 3.57 -3.58
C GLY A 120 -17.79 2.71 -2.32
N TRP A 121 -18.25 1.46 -2.52
CA TRP A 121 -18.27 0.46 -1.45
C TRP A 121 -16.89 -0.17 -1.34
N LEU A 122 -16.28 -0.04 -0.16
CA LEU A 122 -14.94 -0.54 0.09
C LEU A 122 -14.98 -1.97 0.62
N GLU A 123 -14.52 -2.92 -0.19
CA GLU A 123 -14.16 -4.27 0.24
C GLU A 123 -12.68 -4.49 -0.08
N GLY A 124 -11.86 -4.67 0.95
CA GLY A 124 -10.41 -4.82 0.80
C GLY A 124 -9.97 -6.18 0.26
N GLU A 125 -10.86 -7.18 0.26
CA GLU A 125 -10.57 -8.51 -0.26
C GLU A 125 -10.21 -8.41 -1.76
N ASP A 126 -9.23 -9.21 -2.20
CA ASP A 126 -8.68 -9.27 -3.56
C ASP A 126 -7.92 -8.03 -4.07
N LEU A 127 -8.04 -6.86 -3.43
CA LEU A 127 -7.34 -5.64 -3.86
C LEU A 127 -5.82 -5.81 -3.87
N LEU A 128 -5.23 -6.43 -2.85
CA LEU A 128 -3.78 -6.60 -2.79
C LEU A 128 -3.25 -7.42 -3.96
N ALA A 129 -4.02 -8.39 -4.46
CA ALA A 129 -3.59 -9.26 -5.56
C ALA A 129 -3.29 -8.47 -6.84
N GLU A 130 -4.08 -7.42 -7.12
CA GLU A 130 -3.88 -6.53 -8.27
C GLU A 130 -2.68 -5.58 -8.07
N LEU A 131 -2.30 -5.32 -6.82
CA LEU A 131 -1.21 -4.42 -6.43
C LEU A 131 0.14 -5.12 -6.31
N LEU A 132 0.18 -6.45 -6.21
CA LEU A 132 1.44 -7.22 -6.09
C LEU A 132 2.49 -6.88 -7.17
N PRO A 133 2.13 -6.63 -8.46
CA PRO A 133 3.13 -6.27 -9.47
C PRO A 133 3.89 -4.97 -9.17
N LEU A 134 3.36 -4.07 -8.34
CA LEU A 134 4.05 -2.85 -7.92
C LEU A 134 5.36 -3.15 -7.16
N TYR A 135 5.43 -4.31 -6.49
CA TYR A 135 6.65 -4.78 -5.83
C TYR A 135 7.78 -4.96 -6.84
N ASP A 136 7.53 -5.72 -7.91
CA ASP A 136 8.54 -5.96 -8.94
C ASP A 136 8.82 -4.71 -9.77
N GLU A 137 7.82 -3.86 -10.01
CA GLU A 137 8.04 -2.57 -10.69
C GLU A 137 9.07 -1.72 -9.94
N LEU A 138 8.87 -1.51 -8.63
CA LEU A 138 9.77 -0.71 -7.82
C LEU A 138 11.15 -1.37 -7.69
N LYS A 139 11.20 -2.70 -7.50
CA LYS A 139 12.43 -3.50 -7.49
C LYS A 139 13.26 -3.30 -8.77
N ASN A 140 12.60 -3.24 -9.92
CA ASN A 140 13.22 -3.04 -11.23
C ASN A 140 13.53 -1.57 -11.56
N GLY A 141 13.34 -0.65 -10.60
CA GLY A 141 13.66 0.77 -10.75
C GLY A 141 12.56 1.61 -11.40
N ASN A 142 11.35 1.07 -11.56
CA ASN A 142 10.19 1.88 -11.93
C ASN A 142 9.68 2.65 -10.69
N ASP A 143 10.03 3.92 -10.62
CA ASP A 143 9.70 4.82 -9.52
C ASP A 143 8.34 5.53 -9.65
N GLN A 144 7.59 5.20 -10.70
CA GLN A 144 6.32 5.84 -11.03
C GLN A 144 5.29 5.68 -9.91
N ILE A 145 5.31 4.54 -9.18
CA ILE A 145 4.47 4.36 -8.01
C ILE A 145 4.73 5.41 -6.92
N LEU A 146 6.00 5.79 -6.72
CA LEU A 146 6.37 6.81 -5.74
C LEU A 146 5.85 8.18 -6.18
N GLN A 147 6.00 8.50 -7.47
CA GLN A 147 5.46 9.72 -8.06
C GLN A 147 3.93 9.80 -7.93
N ILE A 148 3.22 8.67 -8.12
CA ILE A 148 1.77 8.60 -7.95
C ILE A 148 1.36 8.94 -6.52
N PHE A 149 2.00 8.34 -5.50
CA PHE A 149 1.68 8.65 -4.10
C PHE A 149 1.97 10.13 -3.74
N HIS A 150 3.04 10.72 -4.29
CA HIS A 150 3.30 12.15 -4.15
C HIS A 150 2.19 12.99 -4.77
N THR A 151 1.80 12.69 -6.00
CA THR A 151 0.76 13.44 -6.71
C THR A 151 -0.58 13.33 -5.98
N ILE A 152 -0.97 12.15 -5.50
CA ILE A 152 -2.19 11.96 -4.70
C ILE A 152 -2.13 12.82 -3.44
N HIS A 153 -1.00 12.82 -2.73
CA HIS A 153 -0.84 13.67 -1.55
C HIS A 153 -1.01 15.16 -1.88
N LEU A 154 -0.42 15.63 -2.98
CA LEU A 154 -0.54 17.02 -3.40
C LEU A 154 -1.99 17.37 -3.77
N ILE A 155 -2.68 16.50 -4.52
CA ILE A 155 -4.07 16.70 -4.93
C ILE A 155 -4.99 16.82 -3.71
N TYR A 156 -4.84 15.96 -2.71
CA TYR A 156 -5.65 16.00 -1.49
C TYR A 156 -5.39 17.22 -0.59
N ASN A 157 -4.30 17.96 -0.84
CA ASN A 157 -3.93 19.16 -0.10
C ASN A 157 -4.03 20.42 -0.98
N GLU A 158 -4.67 20.34 -2.15
CA GLU A 158 -4.86 21.45 -3.08
C GLU A 158 -6.34 21.66 -3.37
N ASP A 159 -6.77 22.92 -3.40
CA ASP A 159 -8.17 23.30 -3.68
C ASP A 159 -8.35 23.88 -5.09
N ASN A 160 -7.25 24.24 -5.78
CA ASN A 160 -7.30 24.84 -7.10
C ASN A 160 -7.39 23.79 -8.22
N PRO A 161 -8.52 23.70 -8.96
CA PRO A 161 -8.70 22.68 -10.00
C PRO A 161 -7.70 22.79 -11.17
N THR A 162 -7.18 23.98 -11.46
CA THR A 162 -6.18 24.16 -12.52
C THR A 162 -4.84 23.56 -12.11
N LEU A 163 -4.45 23.72 -10.84
CA LEU A 163 -3.23 23.13 -10.30
C LEU A 163 -3.37 21.61 -10.20
N ILE A 164 -4.51 21.11 -9.73
CA ILE A 164 -4.82 19.67 -9.69
C ILE A 164 -4.68 19.05 -11.09
N ASN A 165 -5.32 19.63 -12.11
CA ASN A 165 -5.21 19.11 -13.48
C ASN A 165 -3.76 19.11 -13.99
N GLY A 166 -3.00 20.17 -13.69
CA GLY A 166 -1.58 20.23 -14.03
C GLY A 166 -0.75 19.14 -13.34
N MET A 167 -1.06 18.79 -12.09
CA MET A 167 -0.41 17.69 -11.37
C MET A 167 -0.76 16.33 -11.96
N ILE A 168 -2.03 16.12 -12.34
CA ILE A 168 -2.50 14.91 -13.03
C ILE A 168 -1.74 14.73 -14.35
N ASP A 169 -1.57 15.80 -15.13
CA ASP A 169 -0.84 15.79 -16.40
C ASP A 169 0.66 15.44 -16.26
N CYS A 170 1.24 15.62 -15.06
CA CYS A 170 2.62 15.27 -14.78
C CYS A 170 2.83 13.76 -14.55
N ILE A 171 1.75 12.99 -14.33
CA ILE A 171 1.83 11.54 -14.20
C ILE A 171 2.19 10.95 -15.56
N LYS A 172 3.37 10.32 -15.63
CA LYS A 172 3.88 9.68 -16.85
C LYS A 172 2.90 8.60 -17.32
N LYS A 173 2.68 8.53 -18.64
CA LYS A 173 1.86 7.50 -19.31
C LYS A 173 2.75 6.68 -20.26
N PRO A 174 2.45 5.39 -20.52
CA PRO A 174 1.31 4.64 -20.00
C PRO A 174 1.50 4.21 -18.53
N LEU A 175 0.38 4.04 -17.82
CA LEU A 175 0.33 3.42 -16.50
C LEU A 175 0.32 1.90 -16.63
N SER A 176 0.99 1.20 -15.72
CA SER A 176 0.88 -0.26 -15.64
C SER A 176 -0.52 -0.71 -15.16
N PRO A 177 -0.93 -1.97 -15.37
CA PRO A 177 -2.18 -2.48 -14.82
C PRO A 177 -2.29 -2.33 -13.30
N ALA A 178 -1.21 -2.54 -12.56
CA ALA A 178 -1.21 -2.43 -11.10
C ALA A 178 -1.28 -0.98 -10.61
N GLN A 179 -0.63 -0.05 -11.33
CA GLN A 179 -0.77 1.39 -11.05
C GLN A 179 -2.20 1.89 -11.32
N ARG A 180 -2.82 1.37 -12.38
CA ARG A 180 -4.24 1.62 -12.70
C ARG A 180 -5.16 1.09 -11.60
N ALA A 181 -4.94 -0.14 -11.14
CA ALA A 181 -5.70 -0.76 -10.05
C ALA A 181 -5.60 0.03 -8.73
N LEU A 182 -4.40 0.56 -8.42
CA LEU A 182 -4.22 1.44 -7.26
C LEU A 182 -5.07 2.71 -7.39
N LEU A 183 -5.00 3.38 -8.54
CA LEU A 183 -5.74 4.61 -8.76
C LEU A 183 -7.25 4.39 -8.69
N SER A 184 -7.77 3.32 -9.29
CA SER A 184 -9.20 2.97 -9.20
C SER A 184 -9.64 2.63 -7.77
N THR A 185 -8.72 2.18 -6.91
CA THR A 185 -8.99 1.90 -5.49
C THR A 185 -9.10 3.19 -4.68
N ILE A 186 -8.33 4.22 -5.04
CA ILE A 186 -8.18 5.45 -4.26
C ILE A 186 -9.21 6.50 -4.69
N ASP A 187 -9.30 6.79 -5.99
CA ASP A 187 -10.08 7.91 -6.50
C ASP A 187 -10.52 7.61 -7.94
N LEU A 188 -11.83 7.42 -8.12
CA LEU A 188 -12.40 7.03 -9.40
C LEU A 188 -12.30 8.17 -10.43
N ASP A 189 -12.37 9.42 -9.98
CA ASP A 189 -12.24 10.58 -10.85
C ASP A 189 -10.79 10.75 -11.32
N LEU A 190 -9.82 10.59 -10.41
CA LEU A 190 -8.39 10.56 -10.75
C LEU A 190 -8.06 9.43 -11.72
N PHE A 191 -8.61 8.24 -11.50
CA PHE A 191 -8.47 7.11 -12.42
C PHE A 191 -8.99 7.46 -13.82
N ASN A 192 -10.23 7.98 -13.91
CA ASN A 192 -10.86 8.34 -15.18
C ASN A 192 -10.07 9.43 -15.94
N CYS A 193 -9.43 10.37 -15.25
CA CYS A 193 -8.57 11.38 -15.90
C CYS A 193 -7.26 10.79 -16.45
N LEU A 194 -6.79 9.69 -15.89
CA LEU A 194 -5.49 9.10 -16.23
C LEU A 194 -5.58 7.99 -17.28
N THR A 195 -6.73 7.33 -17.42
CA THR A 195 -6.96 6.23 -18.38
C THR A 195 -7.48 6.66 -19.75
#